data_AF-A0A5A7NHD5-F1
#
_entry.id   AF-A0A5A7NHD5-F1
#
_cell.length_a   1.000
_cell.length_b   1.000
_cell.length_c   1.000
_cell.angle_alpha   90.00
_cell.angle_beta   90.00
_cell.angle_gamma   90.00
#
_symmetry.space_group_name_H-M   'P 1'
#
loop_
_entity.id
_entity.type
_entity.pdbx_description
1 polymer ?
#
loop_
_entity_poly.entity_id
_entity_poly.type
_entity_poly.pdbx_seq_one_letter_code
_entity_poly.pdbx_strand_id
1 'polypeptide(L)'
;MAYFECLHEAKLIVDLMFEAGPQAMRKAISNTAEYGGYLAGETLVTEETRARMKDILSDIQSGAFAQKLMDDTARKSPHLDQLRERYHKPDLEAVGVRVRGLMPWLSPKR
;
A
#
# COMPACT_ATOMS: atom_id res chain seq x y z
N MET A 1 -15.32 5.07 8.26
CA MET A 1 -14.65 3.99 9.02
C MET A 1 -13.62 3.28 8.15
N ALA A 2 -13.96 2.44 7.18
CA ALA A 2 -12.95 1.72 6.36
C ALA A 2 -11.81 2.60 5.78
N TYR A 3 -12.12 3.79 5.24
CA TYR A 3 -11.09 4.73 4.75
C TYR A 3 -10.13 5.20 5.85
N PHE A 4 -10.64 5.46 7.05
CA PHE A 4 -9.82 5.90 8.18
C PHE A 4 -8.88 4.78 8.63
N GLU A 5 -9.45 3.62 8.95
CA GLU A 5 -8.74 2.45 9.48
C GLU A 5 -7.72 1.86 8.49
N CYS A 6 -8.06 1.78 7.20
CA CYS A 6 -7.25 1.05 6.23
C CYS A 6 -6.35 1.92 5.36
N LEU A 7 -6.50 3.26 5.40
CA LEU A 7 -5.68 4.16 4.58
C LEU A 7 -5.18 5.37 5.34
N HIS A 8 -6.04 6.10 6.06
CA HIS A 8 -5.61 7.30 6.76
C HIS A 8 -4.61 6.99 7.87
N GLU A 9 -4.90 6.01 8.73
CA GLU A 9 -4.04 5.64 9.86
C GLU A 9 -2.77 4.90 9.44
N ALA A 10 -2.74 4.33 8.22
CA ALA A 10 -1.54 3.70 7.68
C ALA A 10 -0.36 4.68 7.65
N LYS A 11 -0.61 5.97 7.37
CA LYS A 11 0.44 7.00 7.42
C LYS A 11 1.05 7.12 8.81
N LEU A 12 0.23 7.19 9.87
CA LEU A 12 0.71 7.34 11.24
C LEU A 12 1.61 6.16 11.65
N ILE A 13 1.18 4.93 11.37
CA ILE A 13 1.97 3.73 11.68
C ILE A 13 3.30 3.72 10.90
N VAL A 14 3.27 4.05 9.60
CA VAL A 14 4.47 4.12 8.78
C VAL A 14 5.41 5.24 9.23
N ASP A 15 4.89 6.42 9.61
CA ASP A 15 5.70 7.52 10.13
C ASP A 15 6.44 7.10 11.42
N LEU A 16 5.75 6.44 12.36
CA LEU A 16 6.39 5.90 13.58
C LEU A 16 7.50 4.88 13.26
N MET A 17 7.25 3.99 12.30
CA MET A 17 8.25 3.03 11.84
C MET A 17 9.44 3.70 11.17
N PHE A 18 9.20 4.78 10.41
CA PHE A 18 10.23 5.53 9.73
C PHE A 18 11.10 6.32 10.70
N GLU A 19 10.49 6.99 11.68
CA GLU A 19 11.17 7.84 12.66
C GLU A 19 11.98 7.02 13.68
N ALA A 20 11.45 5.89 14.15
CA ALA A 20 11.99 5.19 15.31
C ALA A 20 12.08 3.66 15.16
N GLY A 21 11.72 3.12 14.00
CA GLY A 21 11.80 1.70 13.70
C GLY A 21 10.59 0.88 14.19
N PRO A 22 10.46 -0.38 13.72
CA PRO A 22 9.29 -1.23 14.00
C PRO A 22 9.08 -1.54 15.48
N GLN A 23 10.15 -1.64 16.26
CA GLN A 23 10.05 -1.92 17.69
C GLN A 23 9.50 -0.71 18.47
N ALA A 24 9.89 0.51 18.10
CA ALA A 24 9.36 1.71 18.72
C ALA A 24 7.89 1.92 18.36
N MET A 25 7.51 1.68 17.10
CA MET A 25 6.10 1.71 16.69
C MET A 25 5.25 0.74 17.53
N ARG A 26 5.71 -0.49 17.76
CA ARG A 26 4.97 -1.46 18.59
C ARG A 26 4.80 -1.01 20.04
N LYS A 27 5.80 -0.33 20.61
CA LYS A 27 5.71 0.28 21.95
C LYS A 27 4.77 1.49 22.00
N ALA A 28 4.49 2.13 20.86
CA ALA A 28 3.64 3.31 20.76
C ALA A 28 2.16 2.98 20.55
N ILE A 29 1.82 1.75 20.15
CA ILE A 29 0.43 1.28 20.00
C ILE A 29 -0.03 0.52 21.25
N SER A 30 -1.33 0.21 21.33
CA SER A 30 -1.87 -0.58 22.46
C SER A 30 -1.44 -2.05 22.39
N ASN A 31 -1.38 -2.71 23.55
CA ASN A 31 -1.10 -4.16 23.62
C ASN A 31 -2.07 -5.00 22.78
N THR A 32 -3.33 -4.57 22.66
CA THR A 32 -4.34 -5.24 21.82
C THR A 32 -3.97 -5.16 20.34
N ALA A 33 -3.54 -3.98 19.88
CA ALA A 33 -3.11 -3.79 18.49
C ALA A 33 -1.81 -4.51 18.20
N GLU A 34 -0.86 -4.52 19.13
CA GLU A 34 0.39 -5.28 19.00
C GLU A 34 0.11 -6.80 18.89
N TYR A 35 -0.67 -7.35 19.83
CA TYR A 35 -1.03 -8.77 19.83
C TYR A 35 -1.78 -9.17 18.55
N GLY A 36 -2.78 -8.39 18.14
CA GLY A 36 -3.50 -8.61 16.89
C GLY A 36 -2.60 -8.51 15.66
N GLY A 37 -1.65 -7.56 15.66
CA GLY A 37 -0.68 -7.38 14.58
C GLY A 37 0.25 -8.58 14.40
N TYR A 38 0.67 -9.23 15.49
CA TYR A 38 1.46 -10.46 15.40
C TYR A 38 0.66 -11.60 14.75
N LEU A 39 -0.55 -11.88 15.24
CA LEU A 39 -1.40 -12.94 14.69
C LEU A 39 -1.80 -12.69 13.23
N ALA A 40 -2.15 -11.45 12.89
CA ALA A 40 -2.46 -11.07 11.52
C ALA A 40 -1.23 -11.21 10.60
N GLY A 41 -0.04 -10.88 11.10
CA GLY A 41 1.22 -11.06 10.39
C GLY A 41 1.49 -12.51 10.03
N GLU A 42 1.31 -13.44 10.99
CA GLU A 42 1.44 -14.89 10.75
C GLU A 42 0.42 -15.41 9.74
N THR A 43 -0.79 -14.85 9.75
CA THR A 43 -1.87 -15.28 8.86
C THR A 43 -1.71 -14.75 7.43
N LEU A 44 -1.30 -13.49 7.27
CA LEU A 44 -1.27 -12.81 5.96
C LEU A 44 0.08 -12.93 5.25
N VAL A 45 1.20 -12.92 5.98
CA VAL A 45 2.56 -12.92 5.40
C VAL A 45 3.18 -14.31 5.54
N THR A 46 2.62 -15.24 4.78
CA THR A 46 2.99 -16.67 4.76
C THR A 46 4.24 -16.94 3.90
N GLU A 47 4.77 -18.18 3.98
CA GLU A 47 5.84 -18.63 3.08
C GLU A 47 5.44 -18.56 1.60
N GLU A 48 4.16 -18.79 1.27
CA GLU A 48 3.66 -18.58 -0.09
C GLU A 48 3.80 -17.12 -0.52
N THR A 49 3.41 -16.18 0.35
CA THR A 49 3.55 -14.74 0.07
C THR A 49 5.02 -14.38 -0.18
N ARG A 50 5.94 -14.93 0.62
CA ARG A 50 7.39 -14.75 0.44
C ARG A 50 7.89 -15.38 -0.86
N ALA A 51 7.37 -16.53 -1.26
CA ALA A 51 7.71 -17.17 -2.53
C ALA A 51 7.26 -16.30 -3.71
N ARG A 52 6.02 -15.76 -3.68
CA ARG A 52 5.55 -14.82 -4.70
C ARG A 52 6.40 -13.56 -4.80
N MET A 53 6.86 -13.02 -3.68
CA MET A 53 7.80 -11.88 -3.67
C MET A 53 9.13 -12.23 -4.36
N LYS A 54 9.64 -13.45 -4.17
CA LYS A 54 10.86 -13.93 -4.87
C LYS A 54 10.63 -14.11 -6.37
N ASP A 55 9.47 -14.63 -6.78
CA ASP A 55 9.12 -14.76 -8.20
C ASP A 55 9.07 -13.39 -8.89
N ILE A 56 8.46 -12.38 -8.24
CA ILE A 56 8.44 -11.00 -8.73
C ILE A 56 9.87 -10.46 -8.88
N LEU A 57 10.74 -10.68 -7.88
CA LEU A 57 12.13 -10.27 -7.94
C LEU A 57 12.87 -10.95 -9.11
N SER A 58 12.60 -12.23 -9.37
CA SER A 58 13.19 -12.97 -10.49
C SER A 58 12.73 -12.41 -11.85
N ASP A 59 11.45 -12.06 -12.01
CA ASP A 59 10.92 -11.41 -13.21
C ASP A 59 11.57 -10.05 -13.47
N ILE A 60 11.89 -9.31 -12.40
CA ILE A 60 12.63 -8.04 -12.50
C ILE A 60 14.09 -8.29 -12.89
N GLN A 61 14.81 -9.16 -12.18
CA GLN A 61 16.24 -9.41 -12.38
C GLN A 61 16.55 -10.06 -13.73
N SER A 62 15.64 -10.88 -14.26
CA SER A 62 15.76 -11.48 -15.59
C SER A 62 15.48 -10.51 -16.74
N GLY A 63 14.96 -9.31 -16.45
CA GLY A 63 14.56 -8.32 -17.46
C GLY A 63 13.18 -8.58 -18.08
N ALA A 64 12.51 -9.68 -17.72
CA ALA A 64 11.19 -10.01 -18.24
C ALA A 64 10.14 -8.93 -17.92
N PHE A 65 10.17 -8.34 -16.72
CA PHE A 65 9.32 -7.20 -16.38
C PHE A 65 9.57 -5.99 -17.29
N ALA A 66 10.84 -5.65 -17.51
CA ALA A 66 11.23 -4.51 -18.35
C ALA A 66 10.77 -4.71 -19.80
N GLN A 67 10.93 -5.92 -20.35
CA GLN A 67 10.45 -6.26 -21.69
C GLN A 67 8.93 -6.07 -21.81
N LYS A 68 8.14 -6.61 -20.87
CA LYS A 68 6.67 -6.43 -20.85
C LYS A 68 6.29 -4.95 -20.84
N LEU A 69 6.97 -4.14 -20.03
CA LEU A 69 6.71 -2.70 -19.94
C LEU A 69 7.07 -1.97 -21.24
N MET A 70 8.21 -2.29 -21.85
CA MET A 70 8.64 -1.70 -23.12
C MET A 70 7.67 -2.06 -24.26
N ASP A 71 7.25 -3.33 -24.34
CA ASP A 71 6.31 -3.80 -25.36
C ASP A 71 4.92 -3.17 -25.22
N ASP A 72 4.47 -2.93 -23.98
CA ASP A 72 3.22 -2.20 -23.75
C ASP A 72 3.35 -0.72 -24.12
N THR A 73 4.44 -0.08 -23.72
CA THR A 73 4.72 1.33 -24.05
C THR A 73 4.84 1.56 -25.55
N ALA A 74 5.50 0.65 -26.28
CA ALA A 74 5.60 0.70 -27.74
C ALA A 74 4.22 0.66 -28.44
N ARG A 75 3.22 0.06 -27.79
CA ARG A 75 1.82 0.01 -28.24
C ARG A 75 0.95 1.13 -27.66
N LYS A 76 1.54 2.16 -27.06
CA LYS A 76 0.85 3.26 -26.34
C LYS A 76 0.11 2.81 -25.07
N SER A 77 0.67 1.83 -24.36
CA SER A 77 0.28 1.41 -23.01
C SER A 77 -1.15 0.84 -22.81
N PRO A 78 -1.71 0.03 -23.74
CA PRO A 78 -3.08 -0.47 -23.61
C PRO A 78 -3.26 -1.39 -22.39
N HIS A 79 -2.24 -2.15 -21.99
CA HIS A 79 -2.34 -3.01 -20.80
C HIS A 79 -2.35 -2.17 -19.52
N LEU A 80 -1.50 -1.13 -19.44
CA LEU A 80 -1.52 -0.19 -18.32
C LEU A 80 -2.89 0.50 -18.18
N ASP A 81 -3.51 0.89 -19.29
CA ASP A 81 -4.83 1.53 -19.26
C ASP A 81 -5.93 0.57 -18.77
N GLN A 82 -5.91 -0.69 -19.22
CA GLN A 82 -6.79 -1.73 -18.69
C GLN A 82 -6.57 -1.97 -17.18
N LEU A 83 -5.31 -1.98 -16.73
CA LEU A 83 -4.99 -2.11 -15.30
C LEU A 83 -5.52 -0.91 -14.51
N ARG A 84 -5.35 0.32 -15.01
CA ARG A 84 -5.88 1.53 -14.38
C ARG A 84 -7.39 1.45 -14.22
N GLU A 85 -8.12 1.03 -15.25
CA GLU A 85 -9.56 0.84 -15.18
C GLU A 85 -9.94 -0.25 -14.17
N ARG A 86 -9.28 -1.41 -14.22
CA ARG A 86 -9.54 -2.54 -13.32
C ARG A 86 -9.31 -2.20 -11.85
N TYR A 87 -8.26 -1.44 -11.55
CA TYR A 87 -7.88 -1.07 -10.19
C TYR A 87 -8.47 0.28 -9.74
N HIS A 88 -9.21 0.98 -10.60
CA HIS A 88 -9.92 2.19 -10.23
C HIS A 88 -10.98 1.87 -9.16
N LYS A 89 -10.92 2.59 -8.02
CA LYS A 89 -11.84 2.44 -6.89
C LYS A 89 -12.59 3.75 -6.64
N PRO A 90 -13.62 4.06 -7.45
CA PRO A 90 -14.31 5.36 -7.36
C PRO A 90 -14.92 5.62 -5.99
N ASP A 91 -15.43 4.59 -5.32
CA ASP A 91 -16.02 4.72 -3.98
C ASP A 91 -14.97 5.10 -2.93
N LEU A 92 -13.77 4.50 -3.00
CA LEU A 92 -12.67 4.82 -2.09
C LEU A 92 -12.22 6.27 -2.29
N GLU A 93 -12.08 6.70 -3.54
CA GLU A 93 -11.67 8.06 -3.87
C GLU A 93 -12.73 9.10 -3.48
N ALA A 94 -14.01 8.84 -3.74
CA ALA A 94 -15.10 9.75 -3.36
C ALA A 94 -15.17 9.94 -1.84
N VAL A 95 -15.03 8.86 -1.07
CA VAL A 95 -14.94 8.92 0.40
C VAL A 95 -13.68 9.68 0.82
N GLY A 96 -12.53 9.39 0.19
CA GLY A 96 -11.26 10.03 0.50
C GLY A 96 -11.26 11.54 0.29
N VAL A 97 -11.85 12.02 -0.81
CA VAL A 97 -12.02 13.45 -1.09
C VAL A 97 -12.82 14.13 0.02
N ARG A 98 -13.96 13.53 0.41
CA ARG A 98 -14.80 14.09 1.48
C ARG A 98 -14.07 14.12 2.81
N VAL A 99 -13.42 13.02 3.19
CA VAL A 99 -12.70 12.90 4.47
C VAL A 99 -11.53 13.88 4.54
N ARG A 100 -10.69 13.94 3.50
CA ARG A 100 -9.56 14.88 3.43
C ARG A 100 -10.02 16.34 3.40
N GLY A 101 -11.18 16.63 2.82
CA GLY A 101 -11.79 17.97 2.84
C GLY A 101 -12.19 18.45 4.23
N LEU A 102 -12.37 17.55 5.20
CA LEU A 102 -12.65 17.87 6.61
C LEU A 102 -11.38 18.07 7.44
N MET A 103 -10.18 17.99 6.83
CA MET A 103 -8.88 18.06 7.50
C MET A 103 -8.14 19.34 7.06
N PRO A 104 -8.37 20.50 7.72
CA PRO A 104 -7.81 21.78 7.28
C PRO A 104 -6.28 21.78 7.15
N TRP A 105 -5.59 20.98 7.96
CA TRP A 105 -4.14 20.85 7.94
C TRP A 105 -3.58 20.11 6.71
N LEU A 106 -4.41 19.39 5.96
CA LEU A 106 -4.02 18.76 4.69
C LEU A 106 -4.21 19.66 3.48
N SER A 107 -4.90 20.80 3.64
CA SER A 107 -5.01 21.77 2.55
C SER A 107 -3.61 22.32 2.27
N PRO A 108 -3.14 22.31 1.01
CA PRO A 108 -1.86 22.91 0.69
C PRO A 108 -1.87 24.35 1.19
N LYS A 109 -0.85 24.72 2.00
CA LYS A 109 -0.57 26.13 2.26
C LYS A 109 -0.37 26.76 0.89
N ARG A 110 -1.31 27.63 0.49
CA ARG A 110 -1.13 28.50 -0.67
C ARG A 110 0.11 29.37 -0.47
#